data_AF-A0A498FG41-F1
#
_entry.id   AF-A0A498FG41-F1
#
_cell.length_a   1.000
_cell.length_b   1.000
_cell.length_c   1.000
_cell.angle_alpha   90.00
_cell.angle_beta   90.00
_cell.angle_gamma   90.00
#
_symmetry.space_group_name_H-M   'P 1'
#
loop_
_entity.id
_entity.type
_entity.pdbx_description
1 polymer ?
#
loop_
_entity_poly.entity_id
_entity_poly.type
_entity_poly.pdbx_seq_one_letter_code
_entity_poly.pdbx_strand_id
1 'polypeptide(L)'
;MESAVILLCPICNAIHALEGRRNEYSKQELFSQVKTHLRGHDLNEPKMAIRKYGVVSDATEIVVPSKTRRQLPIKEWTERDDTWLPDGALSGGEGSQSTPESSVEVSSL
;
A
#
# COMPACT_ATOMS: atom_id res chain seq x y z
N MET A 1 17.80 6.76 -5.32
CA MET A 1 16.42 6.47 -4.90
C MET A 1 16.10 5.07 -5.32
N GLU A 2 15.32 4.35 -4.52
CA GLU A 2 14.99 2.94 -4.72
C GLU A 2 13.48 2.75 -4.59
N SER A 3 12.94 1.82 -5.38
CA SER A 3 11.53 1.46 -5.31
C SER A 3 11.29 0.43 -4.22
N ALA A 4 10.13 0.53 -3.58
CA ALA A 4 9.58 -0.51 -2.74
C ALA A 4 8.07 -0.64 -2.98
N VAL A 5 7.53 -1.84 -2.79
CA VAL A 5 6.09 -2.10 -2.88
C VAL A 5 5.54 -2.28 -1.47
N ILE A 6 4.53 -1.50 -1.13
CA ILE A 6 3.85 -1.55 0.15
C ILE A 6 2.59 -2.39 0.01
N LEU A 7 2.48 -3.41 0.86
CA LEU A 7 1.30 -4.23 1.06
C LEU A 7 0.65 -3.85 2.38
N LEU A 8 -0.68 -3.73 2.36
CA LEU A 8 -1.47 -3.40 3.53
C LEU A 8 -2.45 -4.52 3.85
N CYS A 9 -2.49 -4.94 5.11
CA CYS A 9 -3.50 -5.86 5.60
C CYS A 9 -4.77 -5.07 5.91
N PRO A 10 -5.91 -5.36 5.27
CA PRO A 10 -7.17 -4.63 5.49
C PRO A 10 -7.87 -5.02 6.80
N ILE A 11 -7.33 -6.00 7.54
CA ILE A 11 -7.98 -6.58 8.73
C ILE A 11 -7.38 -5.99 10.01
N CYS A 12 -6.06 -6.02 10.13
CA CYS A 12 -5.35 -5.48 11.29
C CYS A 12 -4.49 -4.26 10.97
N ASN A 13 -4.63 -3.70 9.76
CA ASN A 13 -3.90 -2.52 9.33
C ASN A 13 -2.37 -2.68 9.26
N ALA A 14 -1.85 -3.90 9.41
CA ALA A 14 -0.42 -4.18 9.35
C ALA A 14 0.15 -3.96 7.94
N ILE A 15 1.40 -3.52 7.88
CA ILE A 15 2.10 -3.21 6.64
C ILE A 15 3.27 -4.17 6.45
N HIS A 16 3.53 -4.50 5.19
CA HIS A 16 4.74 -5.19 4.77
C HIS A 16 5.31 -4.54 3.52
N ALA A 17 6.63 -4.37 3.46
CA ALA A 17 7.31 -3.78 2.32
C ALA A 17 8.12 -4.84 1.55
N LEU A 18 8.10 -4.75 0.23
CA LEU A 18 8.91 -5.58 -0.66
C LEU A 18 9.90 -4.69 -1.41
N GLU A 19 11.15 -5.13 -1.53
CA GLU A 19 12.17 -4.37 -2.26
C GLU A 19 11.93 -4.43 -3.77
N GLY A 20 12.13 -3.32 -4.49
CA GLY A 20 11.96 -3.27 -5.94
C GLY A 20 10.63 -2.70 -6.39
N ARG A 21 10.30 -2.92 -7.66
CA ARG A 21 9.18 -2.28 -8.36
C ARG A 21 7.95 -3.18 -8.39
N ARG A 22 6.77 -2.59 -8.53
CA ARG A 22 5.51 -3.34 -8.57
C ARG A 22 5.42 -4.33 -9.73
N ASN A 23 6.05 -4.01 -10.87
CA ASN A 23 6.05 -4.85 -12.07
C ASN A 23 7.02 -6.05 -11.99
N GLU A 24 7.95 -6.06 -11.04
CA GLU A 24 8.87 -7.18 -10.79
C GLU A 24 8.16 -8.32 -10.06
N TYR A 25 7.01 -8.04 -9.44
CA TYR A 25 6.20 -9.02 -8.73
C TYR A 25 4.96 -9.43 -9.51
N SER A 26 4.84 -10.73 -9.78
CA SER A 26 3.60 -11.31 -10.30
C SER A 26 2.47 -11.20 -9.28
N LYS A 27 1.23 -11.24 -9.76
CA LYS A 27 0.05 -11.28 -8.87
C LYS A 27 0.09 -12.47 -7.91
N GLN A 28 0.65 -13.61 -8.33
CA GLN A 28 0.71 -14.83 -7.53
C GLN A 28 1.74 -14.73 -6.40
N GLU A 29 2.87 -14.06 -6.63
CA GLU A 29 3.88 -13.82 -5.60
C GLU A 29 3.33 -12.90 -4.50
N LEU A 30 2.73 -11.77 -4.88
CA LEU A 30 2.09 -10.87 -3.91
C LEU A 30 0.96 -11.55 -3.15
N PHE A 31 0.15 -12.35 -3.86
CA PHE A 31 -0.90 -13.15 -3.22
C PHE A 31 -0.33 -14.13 -2.18
N SER A 32 0.83 -14.73 -2.44
CA SER A 32 1.47 -15.67 -1.52
C SER A 32 2.00 -14.97 -0.26
N GLN A 33 2.58 -13.77 -0.42
CA GLN A 33 3.01 -12.93 0.71
C GLN A 33 1.84 -12.57 1.62
N VAL A 34 0.76 -12.03 1.04
CA VAL A 34 -0.45 -11.62 1.80
C VAL A 34 -1.15 -12.83 2.44
N LYS A 35 -1.29 -13.93 1.70
CA LYS A 35 -1.96 -15.13 2.20
C LYS A 35 -1.29 -15.71 3.45
N THR A 36 0.03 -15.63 3.53
CA THR A 36 0.78 -16.16 4.68
C THR A 36 0.41 -15.40 5.95
N HIS A 37 0.30 -14.08 5.89
CA HIS A 37 -0.17 -13.25 7.00
C HIS A 37 -1.66 -13.46 7.31
N LEU A 38 -2.52 -13.50 6.28
CA LEU A 38 -3.97 -13.69 6.46
C LEU A 38 -4.39 -15.04 7.05
N ARG A 39 -3.52 -16.06 7.01
CA ARG A 39 -3.74 -17.31 7.76
C ARG A 39 -3.75 -17.10 9.28
N GLY A 40 -3.12 -16.04 9.78
CA GLY A 40 -3.16 -15.68 11.19
C GLY A 40 -4.45 -15.01 11.64
N HIS A 41 -5.35 -14.63 10.72
CA HIS A 41 -6.53 -13.81 11.00
C HIS A 41 -7.83 -14.59 11.26
N ASP A 42 -7.76 -15.88 11.63
CA ASP A 42 -8.92 -16.78 11.84
C ASP A 42 -10.03 -16.63 10.76
N LEU A 43 -9.61 -16.45 9.51
CA LEU A 43 -10.52 -16.28 8.39
C LEU A 43 -10.90 -17.65 7.85
N ASN A 44 -12.21 -17.88 7.72
CA ASN A 44 -12.72 -19.07 7.03
C ASN A 44 -12.15 -19.20 5.61
N GLU A 45 -11.95 -18.07 4.90
CA GLU A 45 -11.43 -18.06 3.52
C GLU A 45 -10.47 -16.89 3.22
N PRO A 46 -9.15 -17.02 3.49
CA PRO A 46 -8.17 -15.96 3.25
C PRO A 46 -8.11 -15.49 1.79
N LYS A 47 -8.34 -16.40 0.82
CA LYS A 47 -8.35 -16.08 -0.61
C LYS A 47 -9.48 -15.14 -1.00
N MET A 48 -10.64 -15.27 -0.36
CA MET A 48 -11.77 -14.37 -0.58
C MET A 48 -11.51 -13.01 0.03
N ALA A 49 -10.89 -12.94 1.22
CA ALA A 49 -10.48 -11.67 1.82
C ALA A 49 -9.53 -10.87 0.91
N ILE A 50 -8.50 -11.52 0.35
CA ILE A 50 -7.54 -10.85 -0.56
C ILE A 50 -8.25 -10.25 -1.79
N ARG A 51 -9.21 -10.99 -2.36
CA ARG A 51 -9.98 -10.53 -3.53
C ARG A 51 -10.98 -9.44 -3.17
N LYS A 52 -11.68 -9.60 -2.06
CA LYS A 52 -12.72 -8.68 -1.57
C LYS A 52 -12.16 -7.32 -1.23
N TYR A 53 -10.97 -7.28 -0.62
CA TYR A 53 -10.36 -6.06 -0.11
C TYR A 53 -9.21 -5.55 -0.99
N GLY A 54 -9.10 -6.02 -2.23
CA GLY A 54 -8.18 -5.41 -3.20
C GLY A 54 -6.68 -5.50 -2.86
N VAL A 55 -6.25 -6.19 -1.80
CA VAL A 55 -4.88 -6.08 -1.23
C VAL A 55 -3.73 -6.15 -2.24
N VAL A 56 -3.83 -7.01 -3.25
CA VAL A 56 -2.80 -7.15 -4.31
C VAL A 56 -2.94 -6.09 -5.41
N SER A 57 -4.17 -5.63 -5.66
CA SER A 57 -4.47 -4.53 -6.58
C SER A 57 -4.07 -3.17 -5.98
N ASP A 58 -4.22 -3.02 -4.67
CA ASP A 58 -3.94 -1.79 -3.92
C ASP A 58 -2.48 -1.70 -3.44
N ALA A 59 -1.67 -2.70 -3.81
CA ALA A 59 -0.23 -2.71 -3.55
C ALA A 59 0.43 -1.46 -4.17
N THR A 60 0.94 -0.59 -3.32
CA THR A 60 1.41 0.75 -3.71
C THR A 60 2.92 0.75 -3.91
N GLU A 61 3.40 1.19 -5.07
CA GLU A 61 4.84 1.44 -5.28
C GLU A 61 5.20 2.81 -4.72
N ILE A 62 6.26 2.85 -3.92
CA ILE A 62 6.85 4.09 -3.40
C ILE A 62 8.31 4.18 -3.82
N VAL A 63 8.79 5.42 -3.98
CA VAL A 63 10.20 5.71 -4.26
C VAL A 63 10.79 6.42 -3.06
N VAL A 64 11.80 5.82 -2.45
CA VAL A 64 12.43 6.34 -1.22
C VAL A 64 13.95 6.47 -1.36
N PRO A 65 14.60 7.35 -0.59
CA PRO A 65 16.05 7.33 -0.48
C PRO A 65 16.55 5.99 0.09
N SER A 66 17.67 5.48 -0.43
CA SER A 66 18.22 4.17 -0.01
C SER A 66 18.51 4.09 1.49
N LYS A 67 18.88 5.22 2.11
CA LYS A 67 19.12 5.31 3.56
C LYS A 67 17.84 5.08 4.37
N THR A 68 16.70 5.51 3.85
CA THR A 68 15.40 5.43 4.51
C THR A 68 14.67 4.13 4.20
N ARG A 69 15.01 3.44 3.08
CA ARG A 69 14.48 2.11 2.73
C ARG A 69 14.65 1.10 3.86
N ARG A 70 15.76 1.17 4.61
CA ARG A 70 16.05 0.29 5.76
C ARG A 70 15.05 0.40 6.92
N GLN A 71 14.24 1.46 6.95
CA GLN A 71 13.21 1.68 7.96
C GLN A 71 11.88 1.02 7.58
N LEU A 72 11.72 0.57 6.33
CA LEU A 72 10.52 -0.14 5.90
C LEU A 72 10.46 -1.56 6.49
N PRO A 73 9.26 -2.08 6.78
CA PRO A 73 9.07 -3.41 7.37
C PRO A 73 9.23 -4.50 6.30
N ILE A 74 10.48 -4.75 5.88
CA ILE A 74 10.81 -5.69 4.78
C ILE A 74 10.85 -7.14 5.25
N LYS A 75 11.12 -7.39 6.54
CA LYS A 75 11.29 -8.75 7.06
C LYS A 75 9.96 -9.43 7.38
N GLU A 76 9.02 -8.69 7.94
CA GLU A 76 7.76 -9.21 8.45
C GLU A 76 6.67 -8.14 8.42
N TRP A 77 5.44 -8.56 8.70
CA TRP A 77 4.30 -7.67 8.82
C TRP A 77 4.40 -6.94 10.16
N THR A 78 4.33 -5.61 10.13
CA THR A 78 4.41 -4.76 11.32
C THR A 78 3.15 -3.90 11.42
N GLU A 79 2.69 -3.60 12.63
CA GLU A 79 1.57 -2.67 12.82
C GLU A 79 1.90 -1.30 12.21
N ARG A 80 0.88 -0.66 11.63
CA ARG A 80 1.09 0.63 10.95
C ARG A 80 1.57 1.70 11.91
N ASP A 81 1.02 1.75 13.10
CA ASP A 81 1.31 2.81 14.07
C ASP A 81 2.76 2.73 14.59
N ASP A 82 3.36 1.54 14.52
CA ASP A 82 4.77 1.28 14.85
C ASP A 82 5.70 1.39 13.63
N THR A 83 5.15 1.66 12.44
CA THR A 83 5.90 1.67 11.18
C THR A 83 6.06 3.08 10.63
N TRP A 84 7.31 3.48 10.39
CA TRP A 84 7.57 4.68 9.60
C TRP A 84 7.24 4.44 8.12
N LEU A 85 6.45 5.35 7.52
CA LEU A 85 6.17 5.40 6.08
C LEU A 85 6.39 6.82 5.54
N PRO A 86 6.79 6.97 4.28
CA PRO A 86 6.81 8.28 3.65
C PRO A 86 5.39 8.82 3.43
N ASP A 87 5.26 10.14 3.44
CA ASP A 87 3.99 10.82 3.20
C ASP A 87 3.38 10.38 1.86
N GLY A 88 2.08 10.10 1.86
CA GLY A 88 1.35 9.65 0.67
C GLY A 88 1.54 8.19 0.28
N ALA A 89 2.35 7.40 1.01
CA ALA A 89 2.61 5.98 0.71
C ALA A 89 1.36 5.09 0.64
N LEU A 90 0.26 5.51 1.26
CA LEU A 90 -0.99 4.76 1.36
C LEU A 90 -2.18 5.54 0.77
N SER A 91 -1.94 6.69 0.14
CA SER A 91 -3.00 7.56 -0.39
C SER A 91 -3.65 7.04 -1.67
N GLY A 92 -3.24 5.87 -2.17
CA GLY A 92 -3.77 5.27 -3.41
C GLY A 92 -5.22 4.78 -3.34
N GLY A 93 -5.91 4.94 -2.20
CA GLY A 93 -7.27 4.43 -1.97
C GLY A 93 -8.37 5.49 -1.86
N GLU A 94 -8.09 6.79 -1.82
CA GLU A 94 -9.11 7.83 -1.71
C GLU A 94 -8.87 8.95 -2.73
N GLY A 95 -9.80 9.13 -3.67
CA GLY A 95 -9.89 10.36 -4.47
C GLY A 95 -9.55 10.25 -5.96
N SER A 96 -10.19 9.34 -6.71
CA SER A 96 -10.63 9.77 -8.04
C SER A 96 -11.64 10.90 -7.85
N GLN A 97 -11.37 12.04 -8.48
CA GLN A 97 -12.06 13.35 -8.38
C GLN A 97 -11.61 14.28 -7.24
N SER A 98 -10.43 14.85 -7.41
CA SER A 98 -10.27 16.29 -7.19
C SER A 98 -10.27 16.97 -8.55
N THR A 99 -11.44 17.45 -9.01
CA THR A 99 -11.46 18.57 -9.94
C THR A 99 -11.40 19.82 -9.07
N PRO A 100 -10.33 20.62 -9.09
CA PRO A 100 -10.45 21.98 -8.59
C PRO A 100 -11.29 22.72 -9.62
N GLU A 101 -12.58 22.92 -9.38
CA GLU A 101 -13.30 23.98 -10.07
C GLU A 101 -12.67 25.30 -9.62
N SER A 102 -11.81 25.78 -10.50
CA SER A 102 -11.09 27.04 -10.45
C SER A 102 -12.06 28.17 -10.07
N SER A 103 -11.93 28.65 -8.83
CA SER A 103 -12.36 30.00 -8.48
C SER A 103 -11.54 30.98 -9.31
N VAL A 104 -12.19 31.62 -10.28
CA VAL A 104 -11.79 32.98 -10.69
C VAL A 104 -13.04 33.83 -10.62
N GLU A 105 -13.08 34.69 -9.61
CA GLU A 105 -13.77 35.96 -9.72
C GLU A 105 -13.22 36.69 -10.95
N VAL A 106 -14.11 37.22 -11.79
CA VAL A 106 -13.79 38.44 -12.53
C VAL A 106 -14.92 39.43 -12.30
N SER A 107 -14.61 40.43 -11.48
CA SER A 107 -15.36 41.67 -11.38
C SER A 107 -15.06 42.58 -12.58
N SER A 108 -16.07 43.38 -12.95
CA SER A 108 -16.03 44.61 -13.75
C SER A 108 -15.94 44.41 -15.27
N LEU A 109 -16.74 45.04 -16.14
CA LEU A 109 -17.39 46.37 -16.14
C LEU A 109 -18.83 46.32 -16.68
#